data_AF-A0A2R5GIH7-F1
#
_entry.id   AF-A0A2R5GIH7-F1
#
_cell.length_a   1.000
_cell.length_b   1.000
_cell.length_c   1.000
_cell.angle_alpha   90.00
_cell.angle_beta   90.00
_cell.angle_gamma   90.00
#
_symmetry.space_group_name_H-M   'P 1'
#
loop_
_entity.id
_entity.type
_entity.pdbx_description
1 polymer ?
#
loop_
_entity_poly.entity_id
_entity_poly.type
_entity_poly.pdbx_seq_one_letter_code
_entity_poly.pdbx_strand_id
1 'polypeptide(L)'
;MKSLPYVEPIIIEPSFEKRLAREVDLNITLRCKARRKKTKVKTTAATSSSRELHRGGQTESSEVEDKSKEENDSADDDSSSEIDSSSDEGSADDDSENGPSPTSTSDSRGDAEAKALKSKKMKRRSPKTKSSISLAAYIVASGDFTDPLTRIPLSMQDLERLDATVKALNEKKTSKKTSNTQRASVVEAFKATSHYKSARCQRDALLGLERYLGEQVAEVLATIEEVNDGELEPNEAEQVILTEILPSFQHNFEILARADALLARQSLSQYLSFVRGPPNRATRNRCGFRDFILAVLQVFESIVQSPHSQHVLSSSQINLLLRTAPTSSTSSSSRANELSTRQI
;
A
#
# COMPACT_ATOMS: atom_id res chain seq x y z
N MET A 1 30.67 -3.76 -10.41
CA MET A 1 29.24 -3.93 -10.08
C MET A 1 28.96 -5.42 -10.11
N LYS A 2 28.69 -6.04 -8.96
CA LYS A 2 28.31 -7.47 -8.91
C LYS A 2 26.92 -7.59 -9.55
N SER A 3 26.75 -8.50 -10.50
CA SER A 3 25.44 -8.81 -11.08
C SER A 3 24.51 -9.23 -9.94
N LEU A 4 23.35 -8.58 -9.82
CA LEU A 4 22.32 -9.05 -8.91
C LEU A 4 21.98 -10.51 -9.26
N PRO A 5 21.87 -11.41 -8.27
CA PRO A 5 21.46 -12.78 -8.53
C PRO A 5 20.10 -12.75 -9.23
N TYR A 6 20.01 -13.46 -10.35
CA TYR A 6 18.75 -13.72 -11.00
C TYR A 6 17.92 -14.55 -10.02
N VAL A 7 16.94 -13.91 -9.38
CA VAL A 7 15.93 -14.60 -8.58
C VAL A 7 14.99 -15.23 -9.59
N GLU A 8 14.97 -16.56 -9.65
CA GLU A 8 13.99 -17.25 -10.47
C GLU A 8 12.59 -16.78 -10.05
N PRO A 9 11.73 -16.36 -11.00
CA PRO A 9 10.38 -15.95 -10.66
C PRO A 9 9.70 -17.13 -9.98
N ILE A 10 9.24 -16.91 -8.74
CA ILE A 10 8.39 -17.87 -8.05
C ILE A 10 7.17 -18.04 -8.95
N ILE A 11 7.05 -19.22 -9.57
CA ILE A 11 5.89 -19.58 -10.38
C ILE A 11 4.76 -19.80 -9.39
N ILE A 12 4.06 -18.73 -9.05
CA ILE A 12 2.82 -18.80 -8.32
C ILE A 12 1.81 -19.48 -9.25
N GLU A 13 1.22 -20.59 -8.81
CA GLU A 13 0.21 -21.25 -9.61
C GLU A 13 -0.89 -20.24 -9.98
N PRO A 14 -1.38 -20.22 -11.23
CA PRO A 14 -2.50 -19.37 -11.64
C PRO A 14 -3.77 -19.58 -10.79
N SER A 15 -3.87 -20.74 -10.13
CA SER A 15 -4.93 -21.08 -9.19
C SER A 15 -4.85 -20.22 -7.91
N PHE A 16 -3.65 -19.87 -7.47
CA PHE A 16 -3.39 -19.09 -6.25
C PHE A 16 -3.71 -17.61 -6.47
N GLU A 17 -3.34 -17.02 -7.61
CA GLU A 17 -3.69 -15.62 -7.91
C GLU A 17 -5.22 -15.42 -7.91
N LYS A 18 -5.97 -16.33 -8.53
CA LYS A 18 -7.44 -16.27 -8.55
C LYS A 18 -8.04 -16.48 -7.16
N ARG A 19 -7.42 -17.32 -6.32
CA ARG A 19 -7.87 -17.56 -4.95
C ARG A 19 -7.59 -16.35 -4.07
N LEU A 20 -6.40 -15.77 -4.17
CA LEU A 20 -5.99 -14.57 -3.44
C LEU A 20 -6.85 -13.36 -3.81
N ALA A 21 -7.08 -13.12 -5.11
CA ALA A 21 -7.95 -12.03 -5.55
C ALA A 21 -9.37 -12.15 -4.98
N ARG A 22 -9.97 -13.34 -5.02
CA ARG A 22 -11.30 -13.60 -4.44
C ARG A 22 -11.33 -13.38 -2.93
N GLU A 23 -10.26 -13.76 -2.23
CA GLU A 23 -10.18 -13.67 -0.78
C GLU A 23 -9.98 -12.23 -0.31
N VAL A 24 -9.18 -11.44 -1.03
CA VAL A 24 -9.04 -9.99 -0.81
C VAL A 24 -10.37 -9.27 -1.06
N ASP A 25 -11.03 -9.54 -2.20
CA ASP A 25 -12.32 -8.91 -2.53
C ASP A 25 -13.42 -9.25 -1.51
N LEU A 26 -13.46 -10.50 -1.04
CA LEU A 26 -14.41 -10.93 -0.02
C LEU A 26 -14.18 -10.20 1.31
N ASN A 27 -12.92 -10.09 1.75
CA ASN A 27 -12.57 -9.40 2.99
C ASN A 27 -12.88 -7.90 2.93
N ILE A 28 -12.56 -7.24 1.81
CA ILE A 28 -12.93 -5.83 1.58
C ILE A 28 -14.45 -5.66 1.65
N THR A 29 -15.20 -6.53 0.97
CA THR A 29 -16.67 -6.48 0.93
C THR A 29 -17.28 -6.67 2.32
N LEU A 30 -16.77 -7.63 3.10
CA LEU A 30 -17.23 -7.89 4.47
C LEU A 30 -16.96 -6.72 5.40
N ARG A 31 -15.77 -6.09 5.32
CA ARG A 31 -15.44 -4.88 6.11
C ARG A 31 -16.31 -3.69 5.72
N CYS A 32 -16.56 -3.46 4.42
CA CYS A 32 -17.48 -2.43 3.95
C CYS A 32 -18.90 -2.63 4.49
N LYS A 33 -19.39 -3.88 4.51
CA LYS A 33 -20.69 -4.23 5.09
C LYS A 33 -20.72 -4.02 6.61
N ALA A 34 -19.66 -4.40 7.33
CA ALA A 34 -19.56 -4.19 8.77
C ALA A 34 -19.54 -2.71 9.15
N ARG A 35 -18.77 -1.87 8.42
CA ARG A 35 -18.75 -0.41 8.62
C ARG A 35 -20.11 0.24 8.38
N ARG A 36 -20.84 -0.17 7.33
CA ARG A 36 -22.21 0.29 7.05
C ARG A 36 -23.22 -0.07 8.15
N LYS A 37 -23.03 -1.20 8.85
CA LYS A 37 -23.87 -1.58 9.99
C LYS A 37 -23.55 -0.74 11.24
N LYS A 38 -22.27 -0.49 11.53
CA LYS A 38 -21.86 0.36 12.66
C LYS A 38 -22.36 1.80 12.52
N THR A 39 -22.39 2.37 11.32
CA THR A 39 -22.93 3.73 11.10
C THR A 39 -24.44 3.80 11.29
N LYS A 40 -25.22 2.82 10.80
CA LYS A 40 -26.69 2.82 10.99
C LYS A 40 -27.11 2.80 12.46
N VAL A 41 -26.41 2.03 13.31
CA VAL A 41 -26.73 1.95 14.75
C VAL A 41 -26.44 3.27 15.47
N LYS A 42 -25.38 3.99 15.08
CA LYS A 42 -25.01 5.28 15.68
C LYS A 42 -26.00 6.39 15.29
N THR A 43 -26.54 6.39 14.07
CA THR A 43 -27.52 7.40 13.62
C THR A 43 -28.90 7.21 14.26
N THR A 44 -29.31 5.97 14.52
CA THR A 44 -30.57 5.71 15.24
C THR A 44 -30.47 6.09 16.73
N ALA A 45 -29.31 5.91 17.36
CA ALA A 45 -29.10 6.34 18.75
C ALA A 45 -29.14 7.88 18.90
N ALA A 46 -28.57 8.62 17.95
CA ALA A 46 -28.59 10.08 17.97
C ALA A 46 -29.99 10.69 17.74
N THR A 47 -30.87 9.98 17.01
CA THR A 47 -32.23 10.47 16.72
C THR A 47 -33.20 10.20 17.87
N SER A 48 -32.97 9.14 18.66
CA SER A 48 -33.78 8.83 19.84
C SER A 48 -33.48 9.74 21.03
N SER A 49 -32.24 10.25 21.16
CA SER A 49 -31.85 11.15 22.26
C SER A 49 -32.40 12.58 22.12
N SER A 50 -32.95 12.95 20.97
CA SER A 50 -33.42 14.32 20.72
C SER A 50 -34.94 14.50 20.86
N ARG A 51 -35.69 13.46 21.28
CA ARG A 51 -37.16 13.48 21.40
C ARG A 51 -37.71 13.45 22.82
N GLU A 52 -36.85 13.50 23.84
CA GLU A 52 -37.22 13.25 25.25
C GLU A 52 -37.30 14.51 26.13
N LEU A 53 -37.57 15.69 25.56
CA LEU A 53 -37.73 16.94 26.34
C LEU A 53 -39.14 17.56 26.33
N HIS A 54 -40.14 16.97 25.68
CA HIS A 54 -41.52 17.49 25.71
C HIS A 54 -42.56 16.38 25.89
N ARG A 55 -42.79 15.95 27.14
CA ARG A 55 -44.12 15.49 27.58
C ARG A 55 -44.23 15.43 29.10
N GLY A 56 -44.70 16.53 29.68
CA GLY A 56 -45.30 16.52 30.99
C GLY A 56 -46.77 16.10 30.89
N GLY A 57 -47.20 15.27 31.85
CA GLY A 57 -48.58 15.15 32.32
C GLY A 57 -49.55 14.36 31.44
N GLN A 58 -49.92 13.15 31.86
CA GLN A 58 -51.18 12.90 32.58
C GLN A 58 -51.38 11.40 32.81
N THR A 59 -51.81 11.10 34.03
CA THR A 59 -52.37 9.85 34.54
C THR A 59 -53.71 9.55 33.86
N GLU A 60 -53.98 8.30 33.51
CA GLU A 60 -55.11 7.49 34.03
C GLU A 60 -55.27 6.17 33.27
N SER A 61 -55.81 5.22 34.01
CA SER A 61 -56.05 3.80 33.75
C SER A 61 -57.06 3.52 32.63
N SER A 62 -56.93 2.39 31.94
CA SER A 62 -58.02 1.40 31.77
C SER A 62 -57.60 0.20 30.92
N GLU A 63 -58.12 -0.95 31.32
CA GLU A 63 -58.08 -2.28 30.69
C GLU A 63 -58.70 -2.33 29.27
N VAL A 64 -58.51 -3.50 28.64
CA VAL A 64 -59.48 -4.29 27.83
C VAL A 64 -59.05 -4.62 26.39
N GLU A 65 -59.05 -5.95 26.13
CA GLU A 65 -59.27 -6.72 24.89
C GLU A 65 -58.26 -6.78 23.74
N ASP A 66 -57.59 -7.94 23.66
CA ASP A 66 -57.89 -9.03 22.72
C ASP A 66 -58.50 -8.66 21.34
N LYS A 67 -57.71 -8.88 20.28
CA LYS A 67 -58.21 -9.30 18.95
C LYS A 67 -57.06 -9.67 18.00
N SER A 68 -57.01 -10.96 17.72
CA SER A 68 -56.45 -11.56 16.50
C SER A 68 -57.13 -11.03 15.24
N LYS A 69 -56.37 -10.68 14.18
CA LYS A 69 -56.63 -11.07 12.77
C LYS A 69 -55.66 -10.44 11.75
N GLU A 70 -55.40 -11.25 10.73
CA GLU A 70 -55.18 -10.94 9.30
C GLU A 70 -53.88 -10.19 8.92
N GLU A 71 -52.97 -10.91 8.24
CA GLU A 71 -52.84 -10.96 6.77
C GLU A 71 -52.43 -9.61 6.20
N ASN A 72 -51.19 -9.54 5.67
CA ASN A 72 -51.02 -9.03 4.31
C ASN A 72 -49.68 -9.44 3.71
N ASP A 73 -49.84 -9.97 2.51
CA ASP A 73 -48.89 -10.24 1.45
C ASP A 73 -48.00 -9.06 1.05
N SER A 74 -47.09 -9.38 0.14
CA SER A 74 -46.41 -8.52 -0.86
C SER A 74 -45.03 -8.02 -0.45
N ALA A 75 -44.03 -7.98 -1.32
CA ALA A 75 -43.84 -8.54 -2.65
C ALA A 75 -42.33 -8.45 -2.92
N ASP A 76 -41.87 -9.30 -3.83
CA ASP A 76 -40.57 -9.22 -4.47
C ASP A 76 -40.32 -7.83 -5.04
N ASP A 77 -39.16 -7.24 -4.74
CA ASP A 77 -38.68 -6.03 -5.43
C ASP A 77 -37.25 -6.29 -5.93
N ASP A 78 -37.22 -6.88 -7.11
CA ASP A 78 -36.06 -7.15 -7.95
C ASP A 78 -35.70 -5.86 -8.70
N SER A 79 -34.94 -4.98 -8.06
CA SER A 79 -34.42 -3.76 -8.71
C SER A 79 -33.03 -4.00 -9.28
N SER A 80 -33.02 -4.58 -10.48
CA SER A 80 -31.92 -4.48 -11.44
C SER A 80 -31.84 -3.04 -11.95
N SER A 81 -30.82 -2.28 -11.51
CA SER A 81 -30.51 -0.97 -12.09
C SER A 81 -29.40 -1.12 -13.13
N GLU A 82 -29.81 -1.06 -14.39
CA GLU A 82 -28.93 -0.85 -15.53
C GLU A 82 -28.29 0.53 -15.42
N ILE A 83 -26.97 0.57 -15.39
CA ILE A 83 -26.19 1.81 -15.37
C ILE A 83 -25.90 2.16 -16.84
N ASP A 84 -26.77 3.01 -17.38
CA ASP A 84 -26.67 3.52 -18.73
C ASP A 84 -25.46 4.45 -18.86
N SER A 85 -24.61 4.16 -19.85
CA SER A 85 -23.39 4.90 -20.14
C SER A 85 -23.72 6.02 -21.11
N SER A 86 -23.96 7.23 -20.60
CA SER A 86 -24.08 8.42 -21.44
C SER A 86 -22.71 9.08 -21.64
N SER A 87 -22.23 8.97 -22.87
CA SER A 87 -21.14 9.75 -23.48
C SER A 87 -21.49 11.24 -23.44
N ASP A 88 -20.67 12.04 -22.76
CA ASP A 88 -20.77 13.49 -22.73
C ASP A 88 -19.77 14.08 -23.75
N GLU A 89 -20.29 14.47 -24.92
CA GLU A 89 -19.56 15.22 -25.93
C GLU A 89 -19.75 16.72 -25.67
N GLY A 90 -18.76 17.31 -24.98
CA GLY A 90 -18.66 18.75 -24.80
C GLY A 90 -17.84 19.40 -25.92
N SER A 91 -18.53 19.82 -26.97
CA SER A 91 -18.07 20.83 -27.93
C SER A 91 -18.29 22.24 -27.35
N ALA A 92 -17.25 23.08 -27.32
CA ALA A 92 -17.41 24.52 -27.30
C ALA A 92 -16.19 25.20 -27.92
N ASP A 93 -16.46 25.87 -29.03
CA ASP A 93 -15.65 26.84 -29.73
C ASP A 93 -15.18 27.97 -28.81
N ASP A 94 -13.96 28.47 -29.01
CA ASP A 94 -13.66 29.86 -28.65
C ASP A 94 -12.70 30.48 -29.66
N ASP A 95 -13.28 31.42 -30.41
CA ASP A 95 -12.67 32.32 -31.37
C ASP A 95 -11.86 33.39 -30.64
N SER A 96 -10.61 33.63 -31.05
CA SER A 96 -9.93 34.91 -30.78
C SER A 96 -8.85 35.21 -31.83
N GLU A 97 -9.34 35.84 -32.89
CA GLU A 97 -8.84 37.02 -33.60
C GLU A 97 -7.39 37.52 -33.37
N ASN A 98 -6.68 37.65 -34.51
CA ASN A 98 -5.96 38.84 -35.02
C ASN A 98 -4.91 39.63 -34.18
N GLY A 99 -3.64 39.41 -34.56
CA GLY A 99 -2.69 40.43 -35.07
C GLY A 99 -1.84 41.25 -34.06
N PRO A 100 -0.80 42.01 -34.49
CA PRO A 100 -0.05 42.02 -35.76
C PRO A 100 1.50 41.94 -35.56
N SER A 101 2.24 41.61 -36.63
CA SER A 101 3.65 42.03 -36.84
C SER A 101 3.65 43.44 -37.48
N PRO A 102 4.76 44.18 -37.74
CA PRO A 102 6.19 44.04 -37.43
C PRO A 102 6.82 45.35 -36.86
N THR A 103 8.09 45.34 -36.41
CA THR A 103 8.96 46.53 -36.60
C THR A 103 10.43 46.15 -36.71
N SER A 104 11.01 46.59 -37.83
CA SER A 104 12.42 46.68 -38.13
C SER A 104 13.05 47.90 -37.45
N THR A 105 14.19 47.72 -36.81
CA THR A 105 15.17 48.80 -36.62
C THR A 105 16.56 48.26 -36.93
N SER A 106 17.04 48.70 -38.08
CA SER A 106 18.44 48.75 -38.47
C SER A 106 19.16 49.75 -37.58
N ASP A 107 20.28 49.36 -36.97
CA ASP A 107 21.34 50.31 -36.73
C ASP A 107 22.71 49.69 -36.99
N SER A 108 23.51 50.47 -37.68
CA SER A 108 24.78 50.13 -38.27
C SER A 108 25.83 51.05 -37.69
N ARG A 109 26.95 50.49 -37.20
CA ARG A 109 28.33 51.03 -37.23
C ARG A 109 29.14 50.43 -36.09
N GLY A 110 30.26 49.81 -36.48
CA GLY A 110 31.26 49.33 -35.55
C GLY A 110 32.25 48.37 -36.21
N ASP A 111 32.77 48.75 -37.38
CA ASP A 111 34.01 48.17 -37.88
C ASP A 111 35.15 48.55 -36.93
N ALA A 112 35.91 47.53 -36.51
CA ALA A 112 37.29 47.56 -36.00
C ALA A 112 37.45 46.83 -34.65
N GLU A 113 37.55 45.51 -34.68
CA GLU A 113 38.69 44.80 -34.05
C GLU A 113 38.73 43.35 -34.51
N ALA A 114 39.23 43.17 -35.72
CA ALA A 114 39.81 41.91 -36.12
C ALA A 114 41.10 41.70 -35.31
N LYS A 115 41.09 40.73 -34.39
CA LYS A 115 42.11 39.66 -34.26
C LYS A 115 41.96 38.92 -32.92
N ALA A 116 42.08 37.60 -32.99
CA ALA A 116 42.40 36.67 -31.89
C ALA A 116 41.26 36.08 -31.04
N LEU A 117 40.16 35.64 -31.64
CA LEU A 117 39.37 34.54 -31.06
C LEU A 117 39.62 33.26 -31.85
N LYS A 118 40.68 32.56 -31.44
CA LYS A 118 40.96 31.18 -31.81
C LYS A 118 39.67 30.37 -31.68
N SER A 119 39.21 29.86 -32.81
CA SER A 119 38.10 28.93 -32.98
C SER A 119 38.32 27.66 -32.14
N LYS A 120 38.03 27.74 -30.84
CA LYS A 120 37.69 26.58 -30.02
C LYS A 120 36.40 26.02 -30.59
N LYS A 121 36.55 25.17 -31.61
CA LYS A 121 35.51 24.31 -32.17
C LYS A 121 34.95 23.50 -31.00
N MET A 122 33.93 24.04 -30.33
CA MET A 122 33.19 23.36 -29.27
C MET A 122 32.63 22.11 -29.93
N LYS A 123 33.32 21.00 -29.67
CA LYS A 123 32.89 19.67 -30.03
C LYS A 123 31.61 19.45 -29.21
N ARG A 124 30.44 19.82 -29.79
CA ARG A 124 29.12 19.56 -29.21
C ARG A 124 29.06 18.05 -29.03
N ARG A 125 29.39 17.58 -27.83
CA ARG A 125 29.29 16.17 -27.45
C ARG A 125 27.81 15.88 -27.56
N SER A 126 27.42 15.12 -28.57
CA SER A 126 26.04 14.67 -28.75
C SER A 126 25.59 13.95 -27.47
N PRO A 127 24.69 14.51 -26.65
CA PRO A 127 24.33 13.93 -25.36
C PRO A 127 23.47 12.64 -25.48
N LYS A 128 23.13 12.23 -26.71
CA LYS A 128 21.98 11.35 -26.97
C LYS A 128 22.22 9.87 -26.68
N THR A 129 23.47 9.39 -26.58
CA THR A 129 23.75 7.94 -26.59
C THR A 129 23.51 7.22 -25.26
N LYS A 130 23.56 7.91 -24.13
CA LYS A 130 23.28 7.30 -22.82
C LYS A 130 21.78 7.12 -22.58
N SER A 131 20.96 8.02 -23.14
CA SER A 131 19.51 8.08 -22.94
C SER A 131 18.79 6.85 -23.52
N SER A 132 19.10 6.47 -24.77
CA SER A 132 18.41 5.34 -25.43
C SER A 132 18.66 3.98 -24.75
N ILE A 133 19.87 3.78 -24.23
CA ILE A 133 20.24 2.54 -23.52
C ILE A 133 19.50 2.44 -22.19
N SER A 134 19.45 3.52 -21.40
CA SER A 134 18.71 3.53 -20.15
C SER A 134 17.21 3.39 -20.38
N LEU A 135 16.68 4.02 -21.42
CA LEU A 135 15.27 3.91 -21.78
C LEU A 135 14.88 2.47 -22.15
N ALA A 136 15.66 1.82 -23.02
CA ALA A 136 15.42 0.42 -23.38
C ALA A 136 15.50 -0.52 -22.16
N ALA A 137 16.49 -0.32 -21.29
CA ALA A 137 16.62 -1.10 -20.07
C ALA A 137 15.45 -0.86 -19.10
N TYR A 138 14.96 0.37 -19.00
CA TYR A 138 13.78 0.71 -18.21
C TYR A 138 12.54 0.00 -18.74
N ILE A 139 12.24 0.11 -20.05
CA ILE A 139 11.05 -0.50 -20.68
C ILE A 139 11.06 -2.03 -20.48
N VAL A 140 12.21 -2.67 -20.67
CA VAL A 140 12.34 -4.13 -20.45
C VAL A 140 12.17 -4.49 -18.98
N ALA A 141 12.74 -3.71 -18.06
CA ALA A 141 12.65 -4.00 -16.63
C ALA A 141 11.24 -3.74 -16.06
N SER A 142 10.57 -2.69 -16.53
CA SER A 142 9.23 -2.31 -16.06
C SER A 142 8.12 -3.10 -16.75
N GLY A 143 8.33 -3.53 -18.00
CA GLY A 143 7.28 -4.07 -18.86
C GLY A 143 6.26 -3.02 -19.29
N ASP A 144 6.55 -1.73 -19.08
CA ASP A 144 5.71 -0.61 -19.49
C ASP A 144 6.24 -0.03 -20.81
N PHE A 145 5.49 -0.23 -21.88
CA PHE A 145 5.83 0.19 -23.25
C PHE A 145 5.33 1.61 -23.56
N THR A 146 5.26 2.43 -22.52
CA THR A 146 4.86 3.83 -22.57
C THR A 146 6.11 4.69 -22.39
N ASP A 147 6.22 5.79 -23.14
CA ASP A 147 7.31 6.74 -22.94
C ASP A 147 7.20 7.35 -21.52
N PRO A 148 8.23 7.22 -20.65
CA PRO A 148 8.17 7.72 -19.28
C PRO A 148 7.99 9.24 -19.18
N LEU A 149 8.33 10.01 -20.22
CA LEU A 149 8.19 11.47 -20.22
C LEU A 149 6.82 11.92 -20.73
N THR A 150 6.43 11.45 -21.91
CA THR A 150 5.19 11.89 -22.56
C THR A 150 3.97 11.08 -22.14
N ARG A 151 4.17 9.91 -21.53
CA ARG A 151 3.13 8.92 -21.20
C ARG A 151 2.34 8.43 -22.43
N ILE A 152 2.92 8.56 -23.63
CA ILE A 152 2.33 8.06 -24.87
C ILE A 152 2.79 6.61 -25.11
N PRO A 153 1.89 5.68 -25.46
CA PRO A 153 2.27 4.32 -25.85
C PRO A 153 3.22 4.33 -27.05
N LEU A 154 4.34 3.62 -26.94
CA LEU A 154 5.32 3.54 -28.02
C LEU A 154 4.80 2.63 -29.13
N SER A 155 4.88 3.11 -30.37
CA SER A 155 4.54 2.31 -31.53
C SER A 155 5.57 1.19 -31.74
N MET A 156 5.17 0.11 -32.41
CA MET A 156 6.08 -0.99 -32.76
C MET A 156 7.31 -0.48 -33.54
N GLN A 157 7.12 0.48 -34.46
CA GLN A 157 8.24 1.11 -35.19
C GLN A 157 9.22 1.83 -34.26
N ASP A 158 8.73 2.50 -33.22
CA ASP A 158 9.59 3.21 -32.28
C ASP A 158 10.39 2.23 -31.41
N LEU A 159 9.78 1.10 -31.01
CA LEU A 159 10.46 0.03 -30.29
C LEU A 159 11.55 -0.63 -31.15
N GLU A 160 11.27 -0.88 -32.44
CA GLU A 160 12.26 -1.41 -33.40
C GLU A 160 13.42 -0.44 -33.61
N ARG A 161 13.13 0.86 -33.78
CA ARG A 161 14.16 1.92 -33.86
C ARG A 161 15.00 1.95 -32.59
N LEU A 162 14.37 1.87 -31.42
CA LEU A 162 15.07 1.86 -30.13
C LEU A 162 15.99 0.65 -30.03
N ASP A 163 15.50 -0.55 -30.38
CA ASP A 163 16.29 -1.78 -30.35
C ASP A 163 17.49 -1.72 -31.32
N ALA A 164 17.28 -1.21 -32.54
CA ALA A 164 18.34 -0.98 -33.52
C ALA A 164 19.40 0.01 -33.01
N THR A 165 18.98 1.10 -32.36
CA THR A 165 19.95 2.05 -31.76
C THR A 165 20.75 1.43 -30.62
N VAL A 166 20.13 0.58 -29.79
CA VAL A 166 20.81 -0.11 -28.69
C VAL A 166 21.80 -1.14 -29.22
N LYS A 167 21.42 -1.92 -30.24
CA LYS A 167 22.32 -2.87 -30.93
C LYS A 167 23.55 -2.17 -31.51
N ALA A 168 23.34 -1.10 -32.29
CA ALA A 168 24.43 -0.32 -32.88
C ALA A 168 25.35 0.32 -31.81
N LEU A 169 24.80 0.71 -30.65
CA LEU A 169 25.61 1.24 -29.53
C LEU A 169 26.37 0.14 -28.78
N ASN A 170 25.83 -1.07 -28.68
CA ASN A 170 26.50 -2.20 -28.06
C ASN A 170 27.65 -2.71 -28.94
N GLU A 171 27.45 -2.82 -30.26
CA GLU A 171 28.51 -3.17 -31.23
C GLU A 171 29.72 -2.22 -31.16
N LYS A 172 29.47 -0.91 -30.97
CA LYS A 172 30.54 0.08 -30.76
C LYS A 172 31.27 -0.09 -29.43
N LYS A 173 30.64 -0.69 -28.43
CA LYS A 173 31.22 -0.89 -27.09
C LYS A 173 31.96 -2.22 -26.98
N THR A 174 31.54 -3.27 -27.69
CA THR A 174 32.20 -4.59 -27.65
C THR A 174 33.62 -4.58 -28.20
N SER A 175 34.01 -3.58 -29.00
CA SER A 175 35.41 -3.33 -29.36
C SER A 175 36.30 -2.99 -28.15
N LYS A 176 35.70 -2.55 -27.02
CA LYS A 176 36.35 -2.41 -25.73
C LYS A 176 35.91 -3.58 -24.84
N LYS A 177 36.82 -4.55 -24.69
CA LYS A 177 36.81 -5.86 -24.01
C LYS A 177 36.21 -5.97 -22.58
N THR A 178 35.12 -5.28 -22.25
CA THR A 178 34.54 -5.26 -20.91
C THR A 178 33.01 -5.28 -20.98
N SER A 179 32.44 -6.39 -20.50
CA SER A 179 31.01 -6.71 -20.30
C SER A 179 30.23 -7.22 -21.52
N ASN A 180 30.15 -8.55 -21.61
CA ASN A 180 29.27 -9.31 -22.50
C ASN A 180 27.84 -9.43 -21.91
N THR A 181 27.25 -8.33 -21.47
CA THR A 181 25.85 -8.35 -20.98
C THR A 181 24.93 -8.20 -22.19
N GLN A 182 24.56 -9.33 -22.80
CA GLN A 182 23.52 -9.39 -23.82
C GLN A 182 22.24 -8.84 -23.19
N ARG A 183 21.84 -7.63 -23.61
CA ARG A 183 20.59 -7.02 -23.14
C ARG A 183 19.43 -7.65 -23.91
N ALA A 184 18.36 -7.96 -23.19
CA ALA A 184 17.12 -8.43 -23.80
C ALA A 184 16.57 -7.39 -24.78
N SER A 185 16.00 -7.85 -25.90
CA SER A 185 15.43 -6.98 -26.91
C SER A 185 14.12 -6.36 -26.41
N VAL A 186 13.94 -5.07 -26.67
CA VAL A 186 12.69 -4.37 -26.31
C VAL A 186 11.51 -4.95 -27.09
N VAL A 187 11.75 -5.35 -28.34
CA VAL A 187 10.72 -5.94 -29.22
C VAL A 187 10.29 -7.32 -28.72
N GLU A 188 11.24 -8.13 -28.25
CA GLU A 188 10.92 -9.44 -27.63
C GLU A 188 10.11 -9.25 -26.35
N ALA A 189 10.49 -8.28 -25.51
CA ALA A 189 9.72 -7.93 -24.32
C ALA A 189 8.29 -7.49 -24.67
N PHE A 190 8.11 -6.68 -25.73
CA PHE A 190 6.80 -6.25 -26.20
C PHE A 190 5.93 -7.42 -26.65
N LYS A 191 6.49 -8.39 -27.37
CA LYS A 191 5.77 -9.62 -27.74
C LYS A 191 5.36 -10.44 -26.51
N ALA A 192 6.15 -10.39 -25.45
CA ALA A 192 5.86 -11.03 -24.16
C ALA A 192 4.97 -10.18 -23.21
N THR A 193 4.16 -9.24 -23.73
CA THR A 193 3.33 -8.34 -22.92
C THR A 193 2.46 -9.07 -21.87
N SER A 194 1.96 -10.27 -22.18
CA SER A 194 1.13 -11.06 -21.25
C SER A 194 1.86 -11.36 -19.93
N HIS A 195 3.15 -11.71 -20.00
CA HIS A 195 3.97 -12.00 -18.83
C HIS A 195 4.13 -10.75 -17.94
N TYR A 196 4.41 -9.59 -18.54
CA TYR A 196 4.53 -8.34 -17.81
C TYR A 196 3.22 -7.88 -17.17
N LYS A 197 2.07 -8.11 -17.85
CA LYS A 197 0.75 -7.83 -17.28
C LYS A 197 0.47 -8.68 -16.04
N SER A 198 0.76 -9.99 -16.08
CA SER A 198 0.62 -10.88 -14.92
C SER A 198 1.56 -10.47 -13.78
N ALA A 199 2.85 -10.25 -14.07
CA ALA A 199 3.82 -9.80 -13.07
C ALA A 199 3.43 -8.44 -12.43
N ARG A 200 2.89 -7.52 -13.22
CA ARG A 200 2.37 -6.24 -12.73
C ARG A 200 1.16 -6.45 -11.81
N CYS A 201 0.20 -7.28 -12.23
CA CYS A 201 -0.98 -7.62 -11.43
C CYS A 201 -0.55 -8.21 -10.08
N GLN A 202 0.38 -9.16 -10.09
CA GLN A 202 0.92 -9.77 -8.87
C GLN A 202 1.58 -8.72 -7.96
N ARG A 203 2.44 -7.85 -8.50
CA ARG A 203 3.08 -6.77 -7.74
C ARG A 203 2.03 -5.83 -7.13
N ASP A 204 1.04 -5.43 -7.90
CA ASP A 204 -0.01 -4.51 -7.44
C ASP A 204 -0.88 -5.18 -6.36
N ALA A 205 -1.15 -6.49 -6.46
CA ALA A 205 -1.84 -7.27 -5.43
C ALA A 205 -1.04 -7.37 -4.12
N LEU A 206 0.28 -7.59 -4.20
CA LEU A 206 1.15 -7.63 -3.02
C LEU A 206 1.25 -6.26 -2.33
N LEU A 207 1.30 -5.18 -3.11
CA LEU A 207 1.24 -3.81 -2.57
C LEU A 207 -0.12 -3.51 -1.93
N GLY A 208 -1.21 -4.03 -2.50
CA GLY A 208 -2.54 -3.95 -1.88
C GLY A 208 -2.60 -4.66 -0.53
N LEU A 209 -2.03 -5.86 -0.44
CA LEU A 209 -1.95 -6.65 0.79
C LEU A 209 -1.09 -5.96 1.86
N GLU A 210 0.05 -5.40 1.46
CA GLU A 210 0.93 -4.61 2.33
C GLU A 210 0.23 -3.38 2.93
N ARG A 211 -0.53 -2.64 2.13
CA ARG A 211 -1.33 -1.51 2.62
C ARG A 211 -2.41 -1.95 3.59
N TYR A 212 -3.09 -3.06 3.28
CA TYR A 212 -4.13 -3.62 4.13
C TYR A 212 -3.56 -4.05 5.50
N LEU A 213 -2.38 -4.68 5.53
CA LEU A 213 -1.68 -5.00 6.77
C LEU A 213 -1.32 -3.73 7.56
N GLY A 214 -0.88 -2.68 6.88
CA GLY A 214 -0.63 -1.37 7.49
C GLY A 214 -1.88 -0.79 8.17
N GLU A 215 -3.06 -0.92 7.55
CA GLU A 215 -4.33 -0.52 8.16
C GLU A 215 -4.66 -1.31 9.42
N GLN A 216 -4.36 -2.61 9.46
CA GLN A 216 -4.57 -3.43 10.66
C GLN A 216 -3.64 -3.01 11.81
N VAL A 217 -2.39 -2.68 11.51
CA VAL A 217 -1.46 -2.14 12.53
C VAL A 217 -1.95 -0.77 13.03
N ALA A 218 -2.48 0.08 12.15
CA ALA A 218 -3.10 1.33 12.54
C ALA A 218 -4.36 1.13 13.39
N GLU A 219 -5.16 0.11 13.09
CA GLU A 219 -6.34 -0.28 13.88
C GLU A 219 -5.94 -0.71 15.29
N VAL A 220 -4.89 -1.52 15.45
CA VAL A 220 -4.32 -1.87 16.77
C VAL A 220 -3.90 -0.62 17.54
N LEU A 221 -3.20 0.32 16.89
CA LEU A 221 -2.77 1.56 17.55
C LEU A 221 -3.95 2.44 17.97
N ALA A 222 -4.97 2.55 17.13
CA ALA A 222 -6.19 3.28 17.47
C ALA A 222 -6.86 2.67 18.72
N THR A 223 -6.98 1.34 18.79
CA THR A 223 -7.49 0.65 19.98
C THR A 223 -6.63 0.93 21.22
N ILE A 224 -5.30 0.95 21.09
CA ILE A 224 -4.39 1.30 22.20
C ILE A 224 -4.58 2.76 22.65
N GLU A 225 -4.79 3.68 21.72
CA GLU A 225 -5.05 5.10 22.01
C GLU A 225 -6.39 5.30 22.72
N GLU A 226 -7.47 4.67 22.25
CA GLU A 226 -8.79 4.69 22.89
C GLU A 226 -8.73 4.21 24.35
N VAL A 227 -7.97 3.14 24.63
CA VAL A 227 -7.73 2.67 26.00
C VAL A 227 -6.93 3.69 26.82
N ASN A 228 -5.91 4.29 26.22
CA ASN A 228 -5.09 5.29 26.91
C ASN A 228 -5.89 6.53 27.28
N ASP A 229 -6.86 6.92 26.45
CA ASP A 229 -7.73 8.07 26.67
C ASP A 229 -8.95 7.74 27.57
N GLY A 230 -9.14 6.45 27.88
CA GLY A 230 -10.22 5.97 28.75
C GLY A 230 -11.57 5.84 28.04
N GLU A 231 -11.58 5.83 26.70
CA GLU A 231 -12.77 5.61 25.88
C GLU A 231 -13.12 4.13 25.73
N LEU A 232 -12.12 3.24 25.90
CA LEU A 232 -12.26 1.80 25.77
C LEU A 232 -11.67 1.08 26.98
N GLU A 233 -12.41 0.12 27.54
CA GLU A 233 -11.94 -0.68 28.66
C GLU A 233 -10.80 -1.62 28.22
N PRO A 234 -9.74 -1.82 29.03
CA PRO A 234 -8.60 -2.65 28.66
C PRO A 234 -8.97 -4.08 28.24
N ASN A 235 -9.97 -4.68 28.91
CA ASN A 235 -10.41 -6.05 28.60
C ASN A 235 -11.10 -6.13 27.23
N GLU A 236 -11.84 -5.10 26.84
CA GLU A 236 -12.50 -5.04 25.52
C GLU A 236 -11.47 -4.85 24.42
N ALA A 237 -10.48 -3.99 24.64
CA ALA A 237 -9.36 -3.80 23.73
C ALA A 237 -8.55 -5.09 23.52
N GLU A 238 -8.24 -5.81 24.60
CA GLU A 238 -7.56 -7.10 24.52
C GLU A 238 -8.36 -8.09 23.66
N GLN A 239 -9.66 -8.18 23.90
CA GLN A 239 -10.55 -9.05 23.13
C GLN A 239 -10.52 -8.70 21.64
N VAL A 240 -10.69 -7.43 21.28
CA VAL A 240 -10.67 -6.98 19.87
C VAL A 240 -9.33 -7.29 19.21
N ILE A 241 -8.22 -6.95 19.87
CA ILE A 241 -6.87 -7.17 19.35
C ILE A 241 -6.60 -8.67 19.13
N LEU A 242 -6.88 -9.52 20.12
CA LEU A 242 -6.55 -10.94 20.07
C LEU A 242 -7.49 -11.76 19.18
N THR A 243 -8.77 -11.38 19.10
CA THR A 243 -9.78 -12.20 18.39
C THR A 243 -10.06 -11.71 16.97
N GLU A 244 -9.95 -10.41 16.70
CA GLU A 244 -10.31 -9.84 15.40
C GLU A 244 -9.06 -9.43 14.61
N ILE A 245 -8.21 -8.57 15.18
CA ILE A 245 -7.17 -7.89 14.40
C ILE A 245 -5.95 -8.80 14.18
N LEU A 246 -5.36 -9.35 15.25
CA LEU A 246 -4.13 -10.13 15.15
C LEU A 246 -4.26 -11.41 14.32
N PRO A 247 -5.34 -12.23 14.45
CA PRO A 247 -5.48 -13.43 13.63
C PRO A 247 -5.56 -13.09 12.14
N SER A 248 -6.28 -12.00 11.80
CA SER A 248 -6.37 -11.53 10.41
C SER A 248 -5.02 -11.00 9.91
N PHE A 249 -4.30 -10.23 10.73
CA PHE A 249 -2.95 -9.76 10.41
C PHE A 249 -1.99 -10.91 10.16
N GLN A 250 -1.95 -11.88 11.08
CA GLN A 250 -1.08 -13.05 10.96
C GLN A 250 -1.31 -13.78 9.64
N HIS A 251 -2.56 -14.11 9.31
CA HIS A 251 -2.89 -14.84 8.10
C HIS A 251 -2.43 -14.09 6.82
N ASN A 252 -2.74 -12.80 6.74
CA ASN A 252 -2.39 -11.97 5.58
C ASN A 252 -0.86 -11.73 5.50
N PHE A 253 -0.20 -11.61 6.65
CA PHE A 253 1.25 -11.44 6.70
C PHE A 253 1.99 -12.71 6.26
N GLU A 254 1.50 -13.90 6.64
CA GLU A 254 2.04 -15.18 6.16
C GLU A 254 1.92 -15.32 4.63
N ILE A 255 0.82 -14.85 4.04
CA ILE A 255 0.64 -14.79 2.59
C ILE A 255 1.69 -13.86 1.96
N LEU A 256 1.85 -12.65 2.51
CA LEU A 256 2.83 -11.68 2.02
C LEU A 256 4.25 -12.23 2.10
N ALA A 257 4.64 -12.80 3.25
CA ALA A 257 5.97 -13.35 3.48
C ALA A 257 6.30 -14.54 2.57
N ARG A 258 5.29 -15.37 2.24
CA ARG A 258 5.45 -16.48 1.30
C ARG A 258 5.63 -16.00 -0.14
N ALA A 259 4.93 -14.93 -0.52
CA ALA A 259 4.99 -14.40 -1.88
C ALA A 259 6.24 -13.53 -2.12
N ASP A 260 6.60 -12.66 -1.16
CA ASP A 260 7.78 -11.81 -1.20
C ASP A 260 8.32 -11.53 0.22
N ALA A 261 9.29 -12.33 0.64
CA ALA A 261 9.93 -12.22 1.95
C ALA A 261 10.70 -10.90 2.14
N LEU A 262 11.23 -10.30 1.08
CA LEU A 262 11.97 -9.04 1.18
C LEU A 262 11.01 -7.88 1.44
N LEU A 263 9.90 -7.84 0.70
CA LEU A 263 8.82 -6.87 0.93
C LEU A 263 8.26 -7.04 2.34
N ALA A 264 7.92 -8.27 2.75
CA ALA A 264 7.40 -8.54 4.10
C ALA A 264 8.34 -8.06 5.22
N ARG A 265 9.66 -8.28 5.07
CA ARG A 265 10.66 -7.79 6.03
C ARG A 265 10.72 -6.26 6.08
N GLN A 266 10.68 -5.59 4.93
CA GLN A 266 10.66 -4.13 4.86
C GLN A 266 9.40 -3.58 5.53
N SER A 267 8.24 -4.16 5.25
CA SER A 267 6.96 -3.79 5.86
C SER A 267 6.96 -3.99 7.37
N LEU A 268 7.46 -5.12 7.89
CA LEU A 268 7.59 -5.33 9.35
C LEU A 268 8.47 -4.27 10.02
N SER A 269 9.59 -3.91 9.41
CA SER A 269 10.46 -2.86 9.94
C SER A 269 9.73 -1.52 10.04
N GLN A 270 8.88 -1.20 9.05
CA GLN A 270 8.02 -0.02 9.07
C GLN A 270 6.94 -0.13 10.16
N TYR A 271 6.25 -1.26 10.27
CA TYR A 271 5.22 -1.48 11.30
C TYR A 271 5.80 -1.39 12.72
N LEU A 272 6.96 -1.98 12.97
CA LEU A 272 7.67 -1.86 14.26
C LEU A 272 8.01 -0.40 14.58
N SER A 273 8.49 0.35 13.60
CA SER A 273 8.80 1.78 13.76
C SER A 273 7.53 2.60 14.00
N PHE A 274 6.44 2.26 13.31
CA PHE A 274 5.14 2.91 13.45
C PHE A 274 4.53 2.67 14.84
N VAL A 275 4.55 1.43 15.34
CA VAL A 275 4.03 1.10 16.69
C VAL A 275 4.86 1.73 17.81
N ARG A 276 6.19 1.82 17.65
CA ARG A 276 7.07 2.54 18.58
C ARG A 276 6.74 4.05 18.63
N GLY A 277 6.36 4.61 17.49
CA GLY A 277 6.22 6.04 17.30
C GLY A 277 7.59 6.74 17.18
N PRO A 278 7.59 8.06 16.89
CA PRO A 278 8.80 8.85 16.81
C PRO A 278 9.50 8.96 18.18
N PRO A 279 10.84 9.10 18.22
CA PRO A 279 11.61 9.11 19.47
C PRO A 279 11.20 10.24 20.43
N ASN A 280 10.75 11.38 19.88
CA ASN A 280 10.31 12.53 20.68
C ASN A 280 8.87 12.40 21.21
N ARG A 281 8.08 11.48 20.66
CA ARG A 281 6.67 11.28 21.01
C ARG A 281 6.34 9.80 20.83
N ALA A 282 6.95 8.96 21.65
CA ALA A 282 6.68 7.53 21.66
C ALA A 282 5.21 7.26 22.01
N THR A 283 4.66 6.19 21.45
CA THR A 283 3.28 5.76 21.71
C THR A 283 3.11 5.48 23.21
N ARG A 284 2.05 6.00 23.83
CA ARG A 284 1.76 5.78 25.25
C ARG A 284 1.44 4.30 25.50
N ASN A 285 1.90 3.76 26.63
CA ASN A 285 1.68 2.34 26.96
C ASN A 285 1.17 2.18 28.40
N ARG A 286 -0.07 2.59 28.68
CA ARG A 286 -0.64 2.45 30.03
C ARG A 286 -0.93 0.99 30.41
N CYS A 287 -1.40 0.20 29.44
CA CYS A 287 -1.89 -1.17 29.67
C CYS A 287 -0.94 -2.27 29.19
N GLY A 288 0.26 -1.94 28.72
CA GLY A 288 1.22 -2.94 28.21
C GLY A 288 1.01 -3.37 26.75
N PHE A 289 -0.14 -3.06 26.14
CA PHE A 289 -0.48 -3.48 24.78
C PHE A 289 0.56 -3.11 23.71
N ARG A 290 1.17 -1.92 23.80
CA ARG A 290 2.20 -1.52 22.84
C ARG A 290 3.37 -2.51 22.84
N ASP A 291 3.86 -2.85 24.03
CA ASP A 291 5.03 -3.73 24.17
C ASP A 291 4.69 -5.17 23.79
N PHE A 292 3.47 -5.62 24.09
CA PHE A 292 2.93 -6.89 23.59
C PHE A 292 2.95 -6.94 22.06
N ILE A 293 2.39 -5.93 21.38
CA ILE A 293 2.35 -5.88 19.91
C ILE A 293 3.75 -5.82 19.30
N LEU A 294 4.67 -5.06 19.91
CA LEU A 294 6.07 -5.05 19.47
C LEU A 294 6.73 -6.42 19.61
N ALA A 295 6.45 -7.16 20.69
CA ALA A 295 6.96 -8.53 20.85
C ALA A 295 6.39 -9.46 19.77
N VAL A 296 5.09 -9.38 19.48
CA VAL A 296 4.44 -10.16 18.42
C VAL A 296 5.07 -9.87 17.05
N LEU A 297 5.24 -8.59 16.69
CA LEU A 297 5.85 -8.20 15.41
C LEU A 297 7.32 -8.63 15.31
N GLN A 298 8.07 -8.64 16.40
CA GLN A 298 9.44 -9.15 16.44
C GLN A 298 9.51 -10.67 16.22
N VAL A 299 8.51 -11.43 16.70
CA VAL A 299 8.40 -12.86 16.38
C VAL A 299 8.24 -13.04 14.87
N PHE A 300 7.35 -12.29 14.22
CA PHE A 300 7.22 -12.34 12.75
C PHE A 300 8.52 -11.96 12.04
N GLU A 301 9.25 -10.96 12.54
CA GLU A 301 10.54 -10.58 11.99
C GLU A 301 11.56 -11.72 12.04
N SER A 302 11.63 -12.43 13.18
CA SER A 302 12.53 -13.58 13.34
C SER A 302 12.19 -14.73 12.38
N ILE A 303 10.89 -14.94 12.11
CA ILE A 303 10.41 -15.98 11.18
C ILE A 303 10.86 -15.65 9.75
N VAL A 304 10.72 -14.40 9.33
CA VAL A 304 11.07 -13.95 7.97
C VAL A 304 12.59 -13.88 7.77
N GLN A 305 13.37 -13.57 8.80
CA GLN A 305 14.83 -13.50 8.71
C GLN A 305 15.51 -14.86 8.57
N SER A 306 14.88 -15.95 9.00
CA SER A 306 15.48 -17.29 8.92
C SER A 306 15.50 -17.78 7.46
N PRO A 307 16.70 -17.95 6.84
CA PRO A 307 16.85 -18.33 5.44
C PRO A 307 16.39 -19.77 5.15
N HIS A 308 16.08 -20.55 6.19
CA HIS A 308 15.60 -21.94 6.07
C HIS A 308 14.07 -22.06 6.24
N SER A 309 13.36 -20.95 6.47
CA SER A 309 11.93 -20.92 6.80
C SER A 309 10.98 -20.86 5.60
N GLN A 310 11.38 -21.33 4.41
CA GLN A 310 10.38 -21.59 3.36
C GLN A 310 9.47 -22.79 3.70
N HIS A 311 9.79 -23.55 4.75
CA HIS A 311 8.82 -24.44 5.40
C HIS A 311 7.92 -23.64 6.32
N VAL A 312 6.65 -23.55 5.93
CA VAL A 312 5.52 -22.98 6.68
C VAL A 312 5.56 -23.48 8.13
N LEU A 313 5.83 -22.58 9.08
CA LEU A 313 5.61 -22.87 10.50
C LEU A 313 4.11 -23.15 10.68
N SER A 314 3.76 -24.27 11.29
CA SER A 314 2.35 -24.59 11.54
C SER A 314 1.77 -23.58 12.54
N SER A 315 0.50 -23.23 12.41
CA SER A 315 -0.20 -22.29 13.32
C SER A 315 -0.06 -22.67 14.81
N SER A 316 0.24 -23.94 15.11
CA SER A 316 0.55 -24.42 16.47
C SER A 316 1.87 -23.88 17.04
N GLN A 317 2.90 -23.64 16.22
CA GLN A 317 4.19 -23.11 16.67
C GLN A 317 4.09 -21.62 17.00
N ILE A 318 3.29 -20.87 16.22
CA ILE A 318 3.05 -19.44 16.48
C ILE A 318 2.21 -19.26 17.75
N ASN A 319 1.17 -20.08 17.95
CA ASN A 319 0.39 -20.05 19.20
C ASN A 319 1.24 -20.42 20.44
N LEU A 320 2.24 -21.29 20.29
CA LEU A 320 3.18 -21.61 21.36
C LEU A 320 4.12 -20.44 21.68
N LEU A 321 4.58 -19.72 20.65
CA LEU A 321 5.37 -18.49 20.79
C LEU A 321 4.56 -17.35 21.43
N LEU A 322 3.30 -17.17 21.03
CA LEU A 322 2.42 -16.16 21.63
C LEU A 322 2.11 -16.45 23.11
N ARG A 323 2.02 -17.72 23.51
CA ARG A 323 1.84 -18.13 24.92
C ARG A 323 3.08 -17.98 25.80
N THR A 324 4.27 -17.90 25.20
CA THR A 324 5.54 -17.79 25.94
C THR A 324 6.08 -16.36 25.98
N ALA A 325 5.41 -15.41 25.31
CA ALA A 325 5.72 -14.00 25.47
C ALA A 325 5.53 -13.59 26.95
N PRO A 326 6.51 -12.88 27.55
CA PRO A 326 6.43 -12.51 28.95
C PRO A 326 5.24 -11.57 29.15
N THR A 327 4.16 -12.08 29.72
CA THR A 327 3.11 -11.21 30.25
C THR A 327 3.75 -10.41 31.36
N SER A 328 3.91 -9.11 31.12
CA SER A 328 4.43 -8.15 32.09
C SER A 328 3.39 -7.95 33.20
N SER A 329 3.12 -9.01 33.96
CA SER A 329 2.50 -8.91 35.28
C SER A 329 3.62 -8.49 36.24
N THR A 330 3.68 -7.18 36.44
CA THR A 330 4.38 -6.54 37.56
C THR A 330 3.96 -7.22 38.86
N SER A 331 4.79 -8.15 39.32
CA SER A 331 4.80 -8.55 40.73
C SER A 331 5.35 -7.37 41.52
N SER A 332 4.45 -6.69 42.21
CA SER A 332 4.73 -5.77 43.30
C SER A 332 5.49 -6.53 44.40
N SER A 333 6.81 -6.57 44.29
CA SER A 333 7.67 -7.04 45.37
C SER A 333 7.70 -5.98 46.47
N SER A 334 6.85 -6.22 47.47
CA SER A 334 6.93 -5.70 48.83
C SER A 334 8.38 -5.73 49.32
N ARG A 335 8.99 -4.54 49.45
CA ARG A 335 10.24 -4.35 50.19
C ARG A 335 10.10 -3.10 51.07
N ALA A 336 9.27 -3.25 52.09
CA ALA A 336 9.26 -2.38 53.26
C ALA A 336 9.52 -3.24 54.50
N ASN A 337 10.37 -2.72 55.40
CA ASN A 337 10.77 -3.23 56.71
C ASN A 337 12.02 -4.13 56.76
N GLU A 338 13.19 -3.49 56.67
CA GLU A 338 14.28 -3.78 57.60
C GLU A 338 14.72 -2.46 58.27
N LEU A 339 14.09 -2.16 59.41
CA LEU A 339 14.62 -1.24 60.41
C LEU A 339 15.81 -1.95 61.08
N SER A 340 17.03 -1.62 60.65
CA SER A 340 18.26 -2.06 61.31
C SER A 340 18.87 -0.91 62.11
N THR A 341 18.80 -1.12 63.41
CA THR A 341 19.48 -0.47 64.54
C THR A 341 20.94 -0.09 64.26
N ARG A 342 21.27 1.21 64.39
CA ARG A 342 22.61 1.72 64.77
C ARG A 342 22.37 3.04 65.54
N GLN A 343 22.44 3.07 66.87
CA GLN A 343 23.67 3.32 67.65
C GLN A 343 24.68 4.20 66.90
N ILE A 344 24.70 5.50 67.21
CA ILE A 344 25.76 6.22 67.95
C ILE A 344 25.06 7.32 68.75
#